data_AF-A0A1H8GTR6-F1
#
_entry.id   AF-A0A1H8GTR6-F1
#
_cell.length_a   1.000
_cell.length_b   1.000
_cell.length_c   1.000
_cell.angle_alpha   90.00
_cell.angle_beta   90.00
_cell.angle_gamma   90.00
#
_symmetry.space_group_name_H-M   'P 1'
#
loop_
_entity.id
_entity.type
_entity.pdbx_description
1 polymer ?
#
loop_
_entity_poly.entity_id
_entity_poly.type
_entity_poly.pdbx_seq_one_letter_code
_entity_poly.pdbx_strand_id
1 'polypeptide(L)'
;MKYRSYKEAIEKRARTDGLMQYVFQQMAAFNDGKEIDLDFLSRSDVGAFCQALGFDADRNWARLTLDQIAPPDKLGPNVVPAKESALVLHALKVAIQKEWLLPREGREPQLDVLNDFLPAPGRFQKKKTLGHGWEFQYALAVELEHGRTRGANVSNNHPLLTGMVVLAHLAEDRLYYARLWVMESEGELFNLQLEKAKPTEIFDKMEELGHAREHLQARMAEKLAIARA
;
A
#
# COMPACT_ATOMS: atom_id res chain seq x y z
N MET A 1 12.16 12.73 -20.47
CA MET A 1 12.37 11.48 -19.70
C MET A 1 13.80 10.99 -19.92
N LYS A 2 14.40 10.31 -18.93
CA LYS A 2 15.77 9.78 -19.02
C LYS A 2 15.89 8.55 -19.96
N TYR A 3 14.81 7.79 -20.06
CA TYR A 3 14.67 6.60 -20.90
C TYR A 3 13.49 6.82 -21.85
N ARG A 4 13.54 6.24 -23.05
CA ARG A 4 12.48 6.33 -24.07
C ARG A 4 11.39 5.29 -23.86
N SER A 5 11.73 4.17 -23.24
CA SER A 5 10.81 3.09 -22.87
C SER A 5 11.23 2.46 -21.54
N TYR A 6 10.31 1.75 -20.91
CA TYR A 6 10.60 0.98 -19.70
C TYR A 6 11.57 -0.17 -19.98
N LYS A 7 11.42 -0.82 -21.14
CA LYS A 7 12.35 -1.83 -21.64
C LYS A 7 13.77 -1.30 -21.74
N GLU A 8 13.96 -0.10 -22.30
CA GLU A 8 15.29 0.53 -22.37
C GLU A 8 15.87 0.78 -20.97
N ALA A 9 15.02 1.19 -20.01
CA ALA A 9 15.46 1.40 -18.63
C ALA A 9 15.96 0.10 -18.00
N ILE A 10 15.26 -1.02 -18.20
CA ILE A 10 15.66 -2.35 -17.75
C ILE A 10 16.96 -2.80 -18.43
N GLU A 11 17.06 -2.70 -19.76
CA GLU A 11 18.24 -3.10 -20.53
C GLU A 11 19.50 -2.32 -20.11
N LYS A 12 19.33 -1.03 -19.76
CA LYS A 12 20.40 -0.19 -19.20
C LYS A 12 20.65 -0.41 -17.71
N ARG A 13 20.03 -1.41 -17.09
CA ARG A 13 20.14 -1.74 -15.66
C ARG A 13 19.86 -0.53 -14.78
N ALA A 14 18.80 0.21 -15.08
CA ALA A 14 18.39 1.33 -14.25
C ALA A 14 18.18 0.86 -12.80
N ARG A 15 18.71 1.64 -11.85
CA ARG A 15 18.40 1.44 -10.43
C ARG A 15 16.90 1.73 -10.17
N THR A 16 16.39 1.29 -9.04
CA THR A 16 15.00 1.49 -8.60
C THR A 16 14.53 2.92 -8.79
N ASP A 17 15.32 3.92 -8.38
CA ASP A 17 15.02 5.35 -8.59
C ASP A 17 14.74 5.71 -10.05
N GLY A 18 15.50 5.13 -10.98
CA GLY A 18 15.34 5.39 -12.41
C GLY A 18 14.07 4.78 -12.99
N LEU A 19 13.70 3.59 -12.52
CA LEU A 19 12.44 2.94 -12.89
C LEU A 19 11.24 3.69 -12.28
N MET A 20 11.33 4.05 -10.99
CA MET A 20 10.31 4.86 -10.33
C MET A 20 10.11 6.20 -11.03
N GLN A 21 11.20 6.92 -11.35
CA GLN A 21 11.12 8.19 -12.05
C GLN A 21 10.43 8.03 -13.41
N TYR A 22 10.70 6.94 -14.14
CA TYR A 22 10.01 6.65 -15.39
C TYR A 22 8.51 6.47 -15.19
N VAL A 23 8.11 5.62 -14.22
CA VAL A 23 6.69 5.38 -13.89
C VAL A 23 5.98 6.69 -13.51
N PHE A 24 6.55 7.49 -12.62
CA PHE A 24 5.95 8.78 -12.23
C PHE A 24 5.85 9.76 -13.39
N GLN A 25 6.85 9.80 -14.29
CA GLN A 25 6.80 10.65 -15.48
C GLN A 25 5.69 10.23 -16.45
N GLN A 26 5.48 8.92 -16.64
CA GLN A 26 4.36 8.42 -17.45
C GLN A 26 3.01 8.76 -16.82
N MET A 27 2.84 8.48 -15.52
CA MET A 27 1.58 8.79 -14.82
C MET A 27 1.29 10.30 -14.77
N ALA A 28 2.31 11.13 -14.61
CA ALA A 28 2.15 12.58 -14.68
C ALA A 28 1.73 13.04 -16.09
N ALA A 29 2.36 12.52 -17.14
CA ALA A 29 1.98 12.82 -18.52
C ALA A 29 0.54 12.39 -18.82
N PHE A 30 0.12 11.22 -18.35
CA PHE A 30 -1.27 10.76 -18.45
C PHE A 30 -2.25 11.72 -17.76
N ASN A 31 -1.94 12.14 -16.53
CA ASN A 31 -2.77 13.08 -15.78
C ASN A 31 -2.85 14.46 -16.43
N ASP A 32 -1.82 14.87 -17.18
CA ASP A 32 -1.82 16.09 -18.00
C ASP A 32 -2.65 15.94 -19.30
N GLY A 33 -3.30 14.79 -19.51
CA GLY A 33 -4.13 14.52 -20.69
C GLY A 33 -3.34 14.09 -21.93
N LYS A 34 -2.07 13.70 -21.77
CA LYS A 34 -1.24 13.20 -22.88
C LYS A 34 -1.52 11.73 -23.14
N GLU A 35 -1.46 11.35 -24.41
CA GLU A 35 -1.39 9.96 -24.81
C GLU A 35 -0.06 9.37 -24.34
N ILE A 36 -0.13 8.22 -23.67
CA ILE A 36 1.03 7.50 -23.15
C ILE A 36 0.92 6.02 -23.46
N ASP A 37 2.06 5.37 -23.64
CA ASP A 37 2.17 3.92 -23.63
C ASP A 37 2.50 3.47 -22.20
N LEU A 38 1.60 2.72 -21.57
CA LEU A 38 1.82 2.10 -20.26
C LEU A 38 2.70 0.84 -20.39
N ASP A 39 3.94 1.02 -20.84
CA ASP A 39 4.90 -0.03 -21.17
C ASP A 39 5.65 -0.62 -19.97
N PHE A 40 5.11 -0.45 -18.75
CA PHE A 40 5.69 -0.93 -17.49
C PHE A 40 4.75 -1.84 -16.68
N LEU A 41 3.56 -2.16 -17.21
CA LEU A 41 2.53 -2.93 -16.51
C LEU A 41 2.44 -4.39 -16.92
N SER A 42 3.22 -4.86 -17.90
CA SER A 42 3.21 -6.29 -18.23
C SER A 42 3.69 -7.14 -17.05
N ARG A 43 3.34 -8.43 -17.01
CA ARG A 43 3.78 -9.32 -15.91
C ARG A 43 5.31 -9.42 -15.83
N SER A 44 6.02 -9.28 -16.95
CA SER A 44 7.49 -9.23 -16.97
C SER A 44 8.02 -7.93 -16.41
N ASP A 45 7.42 -6.80 -16.78
CA ASP A 45 7.86 -5.47 -16.37
C ASP A 45 7.65 -5.23 -14.87
N VAL A 46 6.49 -5.64 -14.35
CA VAL A 46 6.22 -5.65 -12.90
C VAL A 46 7.21 -6.55 -12.17
N GLY A 47 7.54 -7.72 -12.73
CA GLY A 47 8.56 -8.61 -12.18
C GLY A 47 9.95 -7.97 -12.11
N ALA A 48 10.36 -7.29 -13.19
CA ALA A 48 11.60 -6.54 -13.21
C ALA A 48 11.61 -5.40 -12.19
N PHE A 49 10.48 -4.72 -11.99
CA PHE A 49 10.32 -3.72 -10.94
C PHE A 49 10.45 -4.34 -9.54
N CYS A 50 9.78 -5.46 -9.27
CA CYS A 50 9.86 -6.17 -7.99
C CYS A 50 11.32 -6.52 -7.66
N GLN A 51 12.05 -7.08 -8.63
CA GLN A 51 13.48 -7.40 -8.46
C GLN A 51 14.32 -6.14 -8.22
N ALA A 52 14.10 -5.08 -8.99
CA ALA A 52 14.80 -3.81 -8.81
C ALA A 52 14.49 -3.15 -7.45
N LEU A 53 13.29 -3.37 -6.91
CA LEU A 53 12.90 -2.90 -5.59
C LEU A 53 13.58 -3.70 -4.46
N GLY A 54 14.10 -4.89 -4.76
CA GLY A 54 14.78 -5.77 -3.80
C GLY A 54 13.94 -6.93 -3.30
N PHE A 55 12.84 -7.27 -4.00
CA PHE A 55 12.07 -8.47 -3.70
C PHE A 55 12.86 -9.73 -4.07
N ASP A 56 12.54 -10.84 -3.42
CA ASP A 56 13.13 -12.13 -3.77
C ASP A 56 12.72 -12.57 -5.19
N ALA A 57 13.53 -13.40 -5.84
CA ALA A 57 13.44 -13.64 -7.29
C ALA A 57 12.09 -14.22 -7.74
N ASP A 58 11.41 -14.95 -6.87
CA ASP A 58 10.10 -15.58 -7.05
C ASP A 58 8.92 -14.67 -6.66
N ARG A 59 9.19 -13.51 -6.06
CA ARG A 59 8.18 -12.54 -5.58
C ARG A 59 7.73 -11.57 -6.68
N ASN A 60 7.28 -12.09 -7.81
CA ASN A 60 6.64 -11.29 -8.85
C ASN A 60 5.13 -11.16 -8.58
N TRP A 61 4.71 -10.03 -8.01
CA TRP A 61 3.30 -9.77 -7.64
C TRP A 61 2.31 -9.87 -8.81
N ALA A 62 2.73 -9.63 -10.06
CA ALA A 62 1.85 -9.79 -11.22
C ALA A 62 1.58 -11.26 -11.59
N ARG A 63 2.39 -12.19 -11.08
CA ARG A 63 2.29 -13.63 -11.34
C ARG A 63 1.73 -14.44 -10.18
N LEU A 64 1.80 -13.90 -8.96
CA LEU A 64 1.31 -14.56 -7.76
C LEU A 64 -0.21 -14.39 -7.57
N THR A 65 -0.81 -15.29 -6.80
CA THR A 65 -2.18 -15.16 -6.27
C THR A 65 -2.20 -14.19 -5.07
N LEU A 66 -3.39 -13.75 -4.65
CA LEU A 66 -3.51 -12.88 -3.48
C LEU A 66 -2.90 -13.54 -2.24
N ASP A 67 -3.29 -14.78 -1.92
CA ASP A 67 -2.80 -15.51 -0.74
C ASP A 67 -1.29 -15.75 -0.77
N GLN A 68 -0.69 -15.81 -1.96
CA GLN A 68 0.76 -15.86 -2.10
C GLN A 68 1.38 -14.51 -1.78
N ILE A 69 0.82 -13.41 -2.28
CA ILE A 69 1.37 -12.06 -2.06
C ILE A 69 1.17 -11.62 -0.61
N ALA A 70 -0.05 -11.76 -0.10
CA ALA A 70 -0.52 -11.35 1.21
C ALA A 70 -1.25 -12.51 1.90
N PRO A 71 -0.52 -13.43 2.55
CA PRO A 71 -1.13 -14.53 3.29
C PRO A 71 -1.89 -14.03 4.53
N PRO A 72 -2.78 -14.87 5.12
CA PRO A 72 -3.46 -14.56 6.37
C PRO A 72 -2.50 -14.29 7.52
N ASP A 73 -2.75 -13.22 8.28
CA ASP A 73 -2.05 -12.93 9.53
C ASP A 73 -2.79 -13.56 10.72
N LYS A 74 -2.04 -13.80 11.81
CA LYS A 74 -2.60 -14.29 13.07
C LYS A 74 -3.67 -13.37 13.68
N LEU A 75 -3.68 -12.08 13.33
CA LEU A 75 -4.69 -11.14 13.81
C LEU A 75 -6.01 -11.21 13.02
N GLY A 76 -6.07 -12.00 11.94
CA GLY A 76 -7.24 -12.16 11.08
C GLY A 76 -6.99 -11.74 9.62
N PRO A 77 -6.64 -10.48 9.33
CA PRO A 77 -6.59 -9.99 7.97
C PRO A 77 -5.36 -10.51 7.21
N ASN A 78 -5.44 -10.49 5.88
CA ASN A 78 -4.28 -10.72 5.01
C ASN A 78 -3.27 -9.58 5.12
N VAL A 79 -1.98 -9.90 5.10
CA VAL A 79 -0.90 -8.89 5.17
C VAL A 79 0.22 -9.20 4.20
N VAL A 80 0.74 -8.17 3.52
CA VAL A 80 1.95 -8.30 2.70
C VAL A 80 3.17 -8.55 3.61
N PRO A 81 4.10 -9.47 3.28
CA PRO A 81 5.29 -9.71 4.08
C PRO A 81 6.07 -8.43 4.42
N ALA A 82 6.48 -8.31 5.68
CA ALA A 82 7.11 -7.11 6.23
C ALA A 82 8.29 -6.57 5.40
N LYS A 83 9.12 -7.46 4.85
CA LYS A 83 10.26 -7.08 3.98
C LYS A 83 9.79 -6.33 2.74
N GLU A 84 8.79 -6.86 2.03
CA GLU A 84 8.29 -6.28 0.79
C GLU A 84 7.52 -4.99 1.05
N SER A 85 6.66 -5.00 2.07
CA SER A 85 5.92 -3.82 2.52
C SER A 85 6.88 -2.67 2.89
N ALA A 86 7.96 -2.95 3.63
CA ALA A 86 8.97 -1.95 3.96
C ALA A 86 9.70 -1.37 2.74
N LEU A 87 9.97 -2.19 1.72
CA LEU A 87 10.58 -1.73 0.47
C LEU A 87 9.63 -0.84 -0.34
N VAL A 88 8.34 -1.19 -0.40
CA VAL A 88 7.30 -0.35 -1.03
C VAL A 88 7.16 0.97 -0.28
N LEU A 89 7.09 0.93 1.06
CA LEU A 89 7.03 2.12 1.90
C LEU A 89 8.25 3.03 1.69
N HIS A 90 9.44 2.44 1.56
CA HIS A 90 10.66 3.16 1.26
C HIS A 90 10.62 3.85 -0.12
N ALA A 91 10.15 3.14 -1.15
CA ALA A 91 10.00 3.73 -2.48
C ALA A 91 9.05 4.95 -2.46
N LEU A 92 7.92 4.85 -1.76
CA LEU A 92 6.98 5.97 -1.62
C LEU A 92 7.60 7.15 -0.86
N LYS A 93 8.36 6.87 0.21
CA LYS A 93 9.13 7.89 0.93
C LYS A 93 10.12 8.61 0.01
N VAL A 94 10.86 7.86 -0.81
CA VAL A 94 11.80 8.42 -1.79
C VAL A 94 11.07 9.27 -2.84
N ALA A 95 9.92 8.80 -3.33
CA ALA A 95 9.11 9.55 -4.30
C ALA A 95 8.65 10.91 -3.74
N ILE A 96 8.23 10.96 -2.48
CA ILE A 96 7.89 12.21 -1.78
C ILE A 96 9.13 13.09 -1.60
N GLN A 97 10.27 12.54 -1.19
CA GLN A 97 11.52 13.29 -1.02
C GLN A 97 12.05 13.91 -2.32
N LYS A 98 11.77 13.25 -3.45
CA LYS A 98 12.15 13.70 -4.79
C LYS A 98 11.06 14.53 -5.48
N GLU A 99 9.95 14.78 -4.80
CA GLU A 99 8.78 15.52 -5.32
C GLU A 99 8.16 14.90 -6.58
N TRP A 100 8.37 13.59 -6.81
CA TRP A 100 7.70 12.85 -7.87
C TRP A 100 6.26 12.49 -7.50
N LEU A 101 6.00 12.41 -6.20
CA LEU A 101 4.68 12.17 -5.62
C LEU A 101 4.39 13.25 -4.59
N LEU A 102 3.26 13.94 -4.76
CA LEU A 102 2.82 15.02 -3.87
C LEU A 102 1.41 14.69 -3.37
N PRO A 103 1.27 13.89 -2.30
CA PRO A 103 -0.02 13.61 -1.68
C PRO A 103 -0.68 14.92 -1.21
N ARG A 104 -2.00 15.02 -1.33
CA ARG A 104 -2.76 16.24 -0.99
C ARG A 104 -4.08 15.90 -0.34
N GLU A 105 -4.50 16.76 0.57
CA GLU A 105 -5.87 16.85 1.06
C GLU A 105 -6.45 18.17 0.54
N GLY A 106 -7.34 18.11 -0.45
CA GLY A 106 -7.75 19.30 -1.19
C GLY A 106 -6.55 20.00 -1.86
N ARG A 107 -6.25 21.24 -1.43
CA ARG A 107 -5.11 22.02 -1.97
C ARG A 107 -3.82 21.85 -1.18
N GLU A 108 -3.89 21.34 0.05
CA GLU A 108 -2.76 21.30 0.98
C GLU A 108 -1.90 20.04 0.80
N PRO A 109 -0.57 20.15 0.63
CA PRO A 109 0.32 19.00 0.58
C PRO A 109 0.38 18.23 1.91
N GLN A 110 0.24 16.91 1.85
CA GLN A 110 0.31 15.98 2.99
C GLN A 110 1.63 15.19 2.94
N LEU A 111 2.78 15.88 2.98
CA LEU A 111 4.10 15.25 2.76
C LEU A 111 4.51 14.27 3.90
N ASP A 112 3.92 14.40 5.09
CA ASP A 112 4.15 13.51 6.23
C ASP A 112 3.15 12.36 6.33
N VAL A 113 2.35 12.10 5.28
CA VAL A 113 1.32 11.05 5.26
C VAL A 113 1.86 9.66 5.63
N LEU A 114 3.13 9.37 5.31
CA LEU A 114 3.77 8.09 5.59
C LEU A 114 4.32 7.95 7.02
N ASN A 115 4.37 9.03 7.79
CA ASN A 115 5.10 9.05 9.07
C ASN A 115 4.64 7.99 10.06
N ASP A 116 3.34 7.67 10.05
CA ASP A 116 2.75 6.69 10.95
C ASP A 116 3.36 5.29 10.75
N PHE A 117 3.70 4.96 9.51
CA PHE A 117 4.15 3.61 9.11
C PHE A 117 5.66 3.48 9.08
N LEU A 118 6.37 4.60 8.96
CA LEU A 118 7.83 4.61 8.96
C LEU A 118 8.39 4.13 10.31
N PRO A 119 9.57 3.46 10.33
CA PRO A 119 10.16 2.94 11.57
C PRO A 119 10.30 4.00 12.66
N ALA A 120 9.99 3.61 13.90
CA ALA A 120 10.15 4.43 15.09
C ALA A 120 11.27 3.87 16.00
N PRO A 121 11.98 4.73 16.77
CA PRO A 121 11.86 6.18 16.78
C PRO A 121 12.53 6.82 15.55
N GLY A 122 11.95 7.91 15.03
CA GLY A 122 12.50 8.61 13.88
C GLY A 122 11.77 9.90 13.52
N ARG A 123 12.22 10.55 12.44
CA ARG A 123 11.55 11.72 11.86
C ARG A 123 11.55 11.67 10.33
N PHE A 124 10.45 12.13 9.74
CA PHE A 124 10.33 12.41 8.31
C PHE A 124 9.48 13.66 8.12
N GLN A 125 9.85 14.52 7.16
CA GLN A 125 9.23 15.85 6.96
C GLN A 125 9.09 16.64 8.27
N LYS A 126 10.15 16.62 9.10
CA LYS A 126 10.26 17.26 10.43
C LYS A 126 9.30 16.74 11.51
N LYS A 127 8.35 15.85 11.19
CA LYS A 127 7.42 15.21 12.14
C LYS A 127 7.94 13.84 12.59
N LYS A 128 7.45 13.36 13.74
CA LYS A 128 7.82 12.04 14.31
C LYS A 128 7.30 10.91 13.42
N THR A 129 8.01 9.78 13.42
CA THR A 129 7.52 8.51 12.86
C THR A 129 7.02 7.60 13.98
N LEU A 130 6.02 6.76 13.70
CA LEU A 130 5.26 6.03 14.74
C LEU A 130 5.43 4.51 14.70
N GLY A 131 5.94 3.94 13.60
CA GLY A 131 6.31 2.51 13.55
C GLY A 131 5.15 1.54 13.32
N HIS A 132 4.01 1.99 12.81
CA HIS A 132 2.84 1.14 12.49
C HIS A 132 3.02 0.37 11.17
N GLY A 133 4.19 -0.24 10.97
CA GLY A 133 4.53 -0.96 9.74
C GLY A 133 3.60 -2.13 9.43
N TRP A 134 2.98 -2.75 10.45
CA TRP A 134 1.96 -3.79 10.26
C TRP A 134 0.69 -3.24 9.60
N GLU A 135 0.23 -2.05 9.99
CA GLU A 135 -0.94 -1.42 9.37
C GLU A 135 -0.70 -1.13 7.87
N PHE A 136 0.54 -0.80 7.49
CA PHE A 136 0.91 -0.64 6.08
C PHE A 136 0.99 -1.97 5.31
N GLN A 137 1.34 -3.08 5.99
CA GLN A 137 1.27 -4.42 5.39
C GLN A 137 -0.18 -4.82 5.07
N TYR A 138 -1.10 -4.56 6.01
CA TYR A 138 -2.54 -4.73 5.81
C TYR A 138 -3.06 -3.81 4.70
N ALA A 139 -2.69 -2.53 4.70
CA ALA A 139 -3.12 -1.57 3.69
C ALA A 139 -2.79 -2.00 2.25
N LEU A 140 -1.57 -2.51 2.03
CA LEU A 140 -1.20 -3.05 0.71
C LEU A 140 -2.02 -4.30 0.34
N ALA A 141 -2.34 -5.16 1.31
CA ALA A 141 -3.11 -6.38 1.06
C ALA A 141 -4.54 -6.06 0.62
N VAL A 142 -5.19 -5.09 1.26
CA VAL A 142 -6.53 -4.59 0.88
C VAL A 142 -6.54 -4.13 -0.58
N GLU A 143 -5.58 -3.27 -0.98
CA GLU A 143 -5.56 -2.74 -2.35
C GLU A 143 -5.26 -3.83 -3.40
N LEU A 144 -4.48 -4.85 -3.03
CA LEU A 144 -4.23 -6.00 -3.88
C LEU A 144 -5.48 -6.88 -4.03
N GLU A 145 -6.25 -7.07 -2.95
CA GLU A 145 -7.53 -7.79 -2.99
C GLU A 145 -8.51 -7.10 -3.94
N HIS A 146 -8.75 -5.79 -3.72
CA HIS A 146 -9.65 -4.98 -4.55
C HIS A 146 -9.29 -5.07 -6.03
N GLY A 147 -8.00 -5.03 -6.36
CA GLY A 147 -7.55 -5.27 -7.72
C GLY A 147 -7.91 -6.68 -8.20
N ARG A 148 -7.41 -7.71 -7.49
CA ARG A 148 -7.33 -9.08 -8.02
C ARG A 148 -8.63 -9.86 -7.95
N THR A 149 -9.34 -9.83 -6.82
CA THR A 149 -10.53 -10.67 -6.59
C THR A 149 -11.82 -9.94 -6.90
N ARG A 150 -11.81 -8.60 -6.91
CA ARG A 150 -12.98 -7.76 -7.21
C ARG A 150 -12.99 -7.16 -8.63
N GLY A 151 -12.02 -7.54 -9.47
CA GLY A 151 -12.01 -7.22 -10.91
C GLY A 151 -11.48 -5.83 -11.27
N ALA A 152 -10.92 -5.08 -10.32
CA ALA A 152 -10.41 -3.73 -10.52
C ALA A 152 -8.88 -3.66 -10.72
N ASN A 153 -8.23 -4.74 -11.17
CA ASN A 153 -6.78 -4.80 -11.33
C ASN A 153 -6.29 -4.01 -12.55
N VAL A 154 -6.17 -2.70 -12.40
CA VAL A 154 -5.67 -1.80 -13.45
C VAL A 154 -4.15 -1.59 -13.41
N SER A 155 -3.49 -2.00 -12.32
CA SER A 155 -2.04 -1.83 -12.12
C SER A 155 -1.22 -3.11 -12.35
N ASN A 156 -1.89 -4.24 -12.64
CA ASN A 156 -1.29 -5.58 -12.65
C ASN A 156 -0.46 -5.87 -11.38
N ASN A 157 -0.97 -5.40 -10.22
CA ASN A 157 -0.31 -5.48 -8.91
C ASN A 157 1.07 -4.79 -8.84
N HIS A 158 1.32 -3.76 -9.64
CA HIS A 158 2.59 -3.03 -9.61
C HIS A 158 2.83 -2.42 -8.21
N PRO A 159 3.88 -2.81 -7.46
CA PRO A 159 4.01 -2.45 -6.04
C PRO A 159 3.97 -0.94 -5.76
N LEU A 160 4.61 -0.14 -6.63
CA LEU A 160 4.57 1.33 -6.51
C LEU A 160 3.16 1.91 -6.72
N LEU A 161 2.40 1.41 -7.69
CA LEU A 161 1.06 1.91 -7.97
C LEU A 161 0.07 1.48 -6.88
N THR A 162 0.17 0.23 -6.40
CA THR A 162 -0.58 -0.24 -5.21
C THR A 162 -0.29 0.66 -4.01
N GLY A 163 0.98 0.98 -3.76
CA GLY A 163 1.35 1.93 -2.71
C GLY A 163 0.75 3.32 -2.93
N MET A 164 0.69 3.84 -4.16
CA MET A 164 0.05 5.13 -4.44
C MET A 164 -1.44 5.15 -4.12
N VAL A 165 -2.17 4.05 -4.33
CA VAL A 165 -3.58 3.92 -3.93
C VAL A 165 -3.69 3.98 -2.41
N VAL A 166 -2.81 3.28 -1.68
CA VAL A 166 -2.73 3.39 -0.22
C VAL A 166 -2.53 4.83 0.26
N LEU A 167 -1.63 5.58 -0.38
CA LEU A 167 -1.42 6.99 -0.03
C LEU A 167 -2.63 7.87 -0.32
N ALA A 168 -3.41 7.58 -1.36
CA ALA A 168 -4.60 8.36 -1.70
C ALA A 168 -5.61 8.30 -0.55
N HIS A 169 -5.92 7.11 -0.06
CA HIS A 169 -6.80 6.92 1.10
C HIS A 169 -6.26 7.55 2.38
N LEU A 170 -4.95 7.43 2.64
CA LEU A 170 -4.32 8.05 3.81
C LEU A 170 -4.27 9.58 3.75
N ALA A 171 -4.37 10.17 2.55
CA ALA A 171 -4.49 11.61 2.37
C ALA A 171 -5.89 12.13 2.67
N GLU A 172 -6.92 11.26 2.62
CA GLU A 172 -8.29 11.57 3.03
C GLU A 172 -8.50 11.38 4.54
N ASP A 173 -8.00 10.27 5.11
CA ASP A 173 -8.01 10.03 6.55
C ASP A 173 -6.69 9.36 6.97
N ARG A 174 -5.97 9.98 7.91
CA ARG A 174 -4.71 9.42 8.45
C ARG A 174 -4.88 8.08 9.17
N LEU A 175 -6.10 7.72 9.55
CA LEU A 175 -6.48 6.45 10.18
C LEU A 175 -7.34 5.58 9.25
N TYR A 176 -7.35 5.85 7.94
CA TYR A 176 -8.21 5.17 6.97
C TYR A 176 -8.19 3.65 7.14
N TYR A 177 -7.02 3.02 7.14
CA TYR A 177 -6.91 1.56 7.21
C TYR A 177 -7.25 1.00 8.59
N ALA A 178 -6.92 1.69 9.69
CA ALA A 178 -7.40 1.30 11.01
C ALA A 178 -8.94 1.33 11.11
N ARG A 179 -9.60 2.28 10.44
CA ARG A 179 -11.07 2.33 10.36
C ARG A 179 -11.64 1.29 9.42
N LEU A 180 -10.99 1.10 8.28
CA LEU A 180 -11.42 0.15 7.25
C LEU A 180 -11.45 -1.26 7.81
N TRP A 181 -10.43 -1.65 8.59
CA TRP A 181 -10.40 -2.96 9.22
C TRP A 181 -11.65 -3.22 10.07
N VAL A 182 -12.06 -2.24 10.89
CA VAL A 182 -13.31 -2.35 11.66
C VAL A 182 -14.51 -2.50 10.74
N MET A 183 -14.63 -1.65 9.71
CA MET A 183 -15.76 -1.67 8.79
C MET A 183 -15.89 -2.98 8.02
N GLU A 184 -14.78 -3.50 7.49
CA GLU A 184 -14.73 -4.78 6.77
C GLU A 184 -15.07 -5.95 7.70
N SER A 185 -14.46 -6.02 8.89
CA SER A 185 -14.76 -7.08 9.84
C SER A 185 -16.22 -7.04 10.33
N GLU A 186 -16.83 -5.85 10.51
CA GLU A 186 -18.26 -5.72 10.83
C GLU A 186 -19.16 -6.24 9.70
N GLY A 187 -18.84 -5.84 8.45
CA GLY A 187 -19.59 -6.29 7.27
C GLY A 187 -19.49 -7.80 7.05
N GLU A 188 -18.29 -8.36 7.16
CA GLU A 188 -18.06 -9.80 7.02
C GLU A 188 -18.73 -10.61 8.12
N LEU A 189 -18.67 -10.14 9.38
CA LEU A 189 -19.38 -10.77 10.48
C LEU A 189 -20.88 -10.84 10.21
N PHE A 190 -21.46 -9.74 9.74
CA PHE A 190 -22.88 -9.70 9.40
C PHE A 190 -23.22 -10.65 8.24
N ASN A 191 -22.38 -10.70 7.20
CA ASN A 191 -22.56 -11.61 6.08
C ASN A 191 -22.51 -13.09 6.53
N LEU A 192 -21.55 -13.47 7.40
CA LEU A 192 -21.46 -14.82 7.96
C LEU A 192 -22.74 -15.19 8.75
N GLN A 193 -23.33 -14.24 9.47
CA GLN A 193 -24.60 -14.46 10.18
C GLN A 193 -25.77 -14.65 9.21
N LEU A 194 -25.86 -13.85 8.16
CA LEU A 194 -26.89 -13.99 7.12
C LEU A 194 -26.79 -15.34 6.40
N GLU A 195 -25.57 -15.78 6.11
CA GLU A 195 -25.27 -17.06 5.47
C GLU A 195 -25.42 -18.27 6.39
N LYS A 196 -25.65 -18.03 7.69
CA LYS A 196 -25.71 -19.07 8.74
C LYS A 196 -24.45 -19.93 8.75
N ALA A 197 -23.29 -19.28 8.63
CA ALA A 197 -21.98 -19.91 8.70
C ALA A 197 -21.78 -20.67 10.03
N LYS A 198 -20.73 -21.49 10.11
CA LYS A 198 -20.48 -22.28 11.32
C LYS A 198 -20.20 -21.35 12.50
N PRO A 199 -20.60 -21.74 13.73
CA PRO A 199 -20.31 -20.94 14.91
C PRO A 199 -18.83 -20.56 15.04
N THR A 200 -17.91 -21.47 14.68
CA THR A 200 -16.47 -21.21 14.70
C THR A 200 -16.06 -20.05 13.78
N GLU A 201 -16.58 -19.99 12.56
CA GLU A 201 -16.26 -18.91 11.61
C GLU A 201 -16.78 -17.55 12.10
N ILE A 202 -17.95 -17.55 12.74
CA ILE A 202 -18.53 -16.35 13.38
C ILE A 202 -17.66 -15.93 14.56
N PHE A 203 -17.22 -16.86 15.41
CA PHE A 203 -16.36 -16.56 16.56
C PHE A 203 -14.99 -16.01 16.12
N ASP A 204 -14.35 -16.62 15.13
CA ASP A 204 -13.06 -16.17 14.59
C ASP A 204 -13.18 -14.73 14.05
N LYS A 205 -14.26 -14.42 13.31
CA LYS A 205 -14.50 -13.06 12.81
C LYS A 205 -14.86 -12.06 13.92
N MET A 206 -15.54 -12.50 14.98
CA MET A 206 -15.78 -11.67 16.17
C MET A 206 -14.49 -11.32 16.91
N GLU A 207 -13.55 -12.25 16.99
CA GLU A 207 -12.22 -12.02 17.59
C GLU A 207 -11.42 -11.01 16.76
N GLU A 208 -11.38 -11.17 15.44
CA GLU A 208 -10.76 -10.21 14.53
C GLU A 208 -11.36 -8.80 14.67
N LEU A 209 -12.69 -8.68 14.74
CA LEU A 209 -13.37 -7.41 14.98
C LEU A 209 -12.95 -6.78 16.33
N GLY A 210 -12.71 -7.60 17.35
CA GLY A 210 -12.14 -7.18 18.62
C GLY A 210 -10.77 -6.53 18.44
N HIS A 211 -9.85 -7.23 17.77
CA HIS A 211 -8.51 -6.73 17.46
C HIS A 211 -8.54 -5.43 16.64
N ALA A 212 -9.40 -5.36 15.62
CA ALA A 212 -9.56 -4.18 14.77
C ALA A 212 -9.98 -2.95 15.59
N ARG A 213 -10.95 -3.12 16.50
CA ARG A 213 -11.43 -2.05 17.37
C ARG A 213 -10.36 -1.59 18.35
N GLU A 214 -9.64 -2.53 18.98
CA GLU A 214 -8.54 -2.21 19.89
C GLU A 214 -7.43 -1.44 19.17
N HIS A 215 -7.04 -1.88 17.98
CA HIS A 215 -6.06 -1.20 17.14
C HIS A 215 -6.52 0.23 16.82
N LEU A 216 -7.73 0.41 16.30
CA LEU A 216 -8.27 1.74 16.00
C LEU A 216 -8.28 2.66 17.23
N GLN A 217 -8.71 2.16 18.39
CA GLN A 217 -8.73 2.96 19.62
C GLN A 217 -7.32 3.36 20.06
N ALA A 218 -6.35 2.44 20.00
CA ALA A 218 -4.95 2.75 20.31
C ALA A 218 -4.38 3.83 19.39
N ARG A 219 -4.67 3.74 18.08
CA ARG A 219 -4.22 4.71 17.07
C ARG A 219 -4.88 6.08 17.27
N MET A 220 -6.18 6.13 17.58
CA MET A 220 -6.87 7.37 17.91
C MET A 220 -6.30 8.03 19.17
N ALA A 221 -6.05 7.25 20.22
CA ALA A 221 -5.45 7.74 21.46
C ALA A 221 -4.04 8.30 21.23
N GLU A 222 -3.22 7.62 20.42
CA GLU A 222 -1.88 8.09 20.03
C GLU A 222 -1.95 9.43 19.27
N LYS A 223 -2.88 9.56 18.31
CA LYS A 223 -3.08 10.81 17.56
C LYS A 223 -3.50 11.96 18.45
N LEU A 224 -4.42 11.73 19.38
CA LEU A 224 -4.85 12.73 20.36
C LEU A 224 -3.72 13.15 21.29
N ALA A 225 -2.88 12.20 21.73
CA ALA A 225 -1.71 12.49 22.54
C ALA A 225 -0.69 13.36 21.78
N ILE A 226 -0.44 13.06 20.50
CA ILE A 226 0.47 13.87 19.66
C ILE A 226 -0.10 15.28 19.44
N ALA A 227 -1.40 15.42 19.20
CA ALA A 227 -2.03 16.72 18.97
C ALA A 227 -2.02 17.64 20.20
N ARG A 228 -1.89 17.07 21.41
CA ARG A 228 -1.83 17.80 22.69
C ARG A 228 -0.42 18.17 23.14
N ALA A 229 0.61 17.63 22.49
CA ALA A 229 2.02 17.78 22.85
C ALA A 229 2.73 18.88 22.05
#